data_AF-A0AAU5QMQ2-F1
#
_entry.id   AF-A0AAU5QMQ2-F1
#
_cell.length_a   1.000
_cell.length_b   1.000
_cell.length_c   1.000
_cell.angle_alpha   90.00
_cell.angle_beta   90.00
_cell.angle_gamma   90.00
#
_symmetry.space_group_name_H-M   'P 1'
#
loop_
_entity.id
_entity.type
_entity.pdbx_description
1 polymer ?
#
loop_
_entity_poly.entity_id
_entity_poly.type
_entity_poly.pdbx_seq_one_letter_code
_entity_poly.pdbx_strand_id
1 'polypeptide(L)'
;MSELSTMQAPVTVKFPHRSRRGILLGLSLPQLSLVSAALALLMVTVVSTGLVGAVLLTPVWAAVAGLTFIRRAGRSLIDWAPIVLRYLFRRRSGQTRWLARPVSRPRQDGILHLPGTAASLRVVTPHGSEAAAVHDPHRQTLTAVARISSRAFALLDPATQNANVSGWGRALASVSRTGHIAAIQVLERTVPDSGDTLTRHWVQQGHPDTPVAGQIYGDLVESAGPAAAPHESYLVISLDLKAAKRLVSQAGGGLPGAFTVMEQTTSSVTQAARGAGLTVAGWLTAPEIAAVIRTAYDPQSLSRLQQWSETGRAEAHPEAAGPVVQVEEADRVITDSARHATYWVENWPRTETSAGFLHGLMFTAGVRRSLSLIYVPKTLEAALRDVQRTKATIIADANERRRRGMVDSEADTIEYADAKTRERQLIAGHADVDLTGLLTVSAPTDAALDAACATIETAAGSAQVDLRRLDFQQPDAFTTAALPLARIAL
;
A
#
# COMPACT_ATOMS: atom_id res chain seq x y z
N MET A 1 -13.37 22.06 -43.55
CA MET A 1 -12.05 22.73 -43.49
C MET A 1 -12.11 23.72 -42.33
N SER A 2 -11.92 23.28 -41.10
CA SER A 2 -10.64 23.06 -40.40
C SER A 2 -10.42 24.19 -39.39
N GLU A 3 -11.18 24.16 -38.29
CA GLU A 3 -10.77 24.81 -37.05
C GLU A 3 -9.63 23.97 -36.46
N LEU A 4 -8.42 24.48 -36.61
CA LEU A 4 -7.21 23.94 -36.02
C LEU A 4 -7.29 24.12 -34.50
N SER A 5 -7.61 23.03 -33.79
CA SER A 5 -7.33 22.90 -32.36
C SER A 5 -5.85 23.21 -32.14
N THR A 6 -5.59 24.33 -31.49
CA THR A 6 -4.28 24.73 -31.01
C THR A 6 -3.75 23.66 -30.06
N MET A 7 -2.81 22.84 -30.55
CA MET A 7 -2.06 21.87 -29.77
C MET A 7 -1.41 22.59 -28.58
N GLN A 8 -1.84 22.24 -27.36
CA GLN A 8 -1.18 22.67 -26.14
C GLN A 8 0.21 22.04 -26.04
N ALA A 9 1.22 22.90 -25.89
CA ALA A 9 2.62 22.56 -25.70
C ALA A 9 2.89 21.90 -24.31
N PRO A 10 3.96 21.09 -24.17
CA PRO A 10 4.30 20.37 -22.94
C PRO A 10 4.67 21.29 -21.77
N VAL A 11 4.15 20.99 -20.58
CA VAL A 11 4.50 21.67 -19.32
C VAL A 11 5.94 21.33 -18.93
N THR A 12 6.79 22.35 -18.91
CA THR A 12 8.18 22.28 -18.46
C THR A 12 8.31 23.02 -17.13
N VAL A 13 8.93 22.40 -16.11
CA VAL A 13 9.19 23.06 -14.82
C VAL A 13 10.69 23.04 -14.51
N LYS A 14 11.27 24.25 -14.34
CA LYS A 14 12.67 24.50 -14.02
C LYS A 14 12.73 25.18 -12.65
N PHE A 15 13.48 24.62 -11.71
CA PHE A 15 13.72 25.27 -10.42
C PHE A 15 15.01 26.11 -10.47
N PRO A 16 15.01 27.33 -9.88
CA PRO A 16 16.16 28.22 -9.93
C PRO A 16 17.33 27.70 -9.08
N HIS A 17 18.55 27.84 -9.59
CA HIS A 17 19.75 27.68 -8.79
C HIS A 17 19.84 28.80 -7.75
N ARG A 18 20.07 28.42 -6.50
CA ARG A 18 20.38 29.37 -5.42
C ARG A 18 21.79 29.93 -5.64
N SER A 19 21.87 31.22 -5.96
CA SER A 19 23.14 31.94 -6.05
C SER A 19 23.85 31.98 -4.68
N ARG A 20 25.17 31.85 -4.70
CA ARG A 20 26.07 32.27 -3.62
C ARG A 20 27.36 32.83 -4.23
N ARG A 21 27.31 34.08 -4.69
CA ARG A 21 28.54 34.87 -4.85
C ARG A 21 28.91 35.43 -3.47
N GLY A 22 30.10 35.08 -3.00
CA GLY A 22 30.73 35.75 -1.86
C GLY A 22 31.18 37.16 -2.26
N ILE A 23 31.24 38.06 -1.29
CA ILE A 23 31.38 39.51 -1.49
C ILE A 23 32.84 39.90 -1.81
N LEU A 24 33.83 39.02 -1.57
CA LEU A 24 35.20 39.04 -2.12
C LEU A 24 35.83 37.63 -2.00
N LEU A 25 36.40 37.11 -3.09
CA LEU A 25 37.12 35.80 -3.15
C LEU A 25 36.37 34.56 -2.64
N GLY A 26 35.04 34.61 -2.50
CA GLY A 26 34.23 33.45 -2.06
C GLY A 26 34.22 33.19 -0.55
N LEU A 27 34.74 34.11 0.27
CA LEU A 27 34.73 34.02 1.74
C LEU A 27 33.47 34.69 2.32
N SER A 28 32.93 34.10 3.39
CA SER A 28 31.79 34.66 4.14
C SER A 28 32.24 35.68 5.18
N LEU A 29 31.36 36.61 5.57
CA LEU A 29 31.64 37.68 6.55
C LEU A 29 32.27 37.16 7.89
N PRO A 30 31.83 36.00 8.44
CA PRO A 30 32.47 35.42 9.63
C PRO A 30 33.88 34.87 9.37
N GLN A 31 34.17 34.39 8.16
CA GLN A 31 35.50 33.90 7.78
C GLN A 31 36.49 35.06 7.64
N LEU A 32 36.05 36.20 7.10
CA LEU A 32 36.86 37.41 7.02
C LEU A 32 37.22 37.93 8.42
N SER A 33 36.26 38.04 9.35
CA SER A 33 36.56 38.49 10.71
C SER A 33 37.53 37.56 11.43
N LEU A 34 37.43 36.25 11.20
CA LEU A 34 38.28 35.27 11.85
C LEU A 34 39.71 35.28 11.28
N VAL A 35 39.86 35.43 9.96
CA VAL A 35 41.17 35.57 9.30
C VAL A 35 41.84 36.90 9.69
N SER A 36 41.08 37.99 9.80
CA SER A 36 41.61 39.27 10.27
C SER A 36 42.03 39.21 11.75
N ALA A 37 41.24 38.58 12.61
CA ALA A 37 41.60 38.39 14.02
C ALA A 37 42.82 37.47 14.19
N ALA A 38 42.90 36.41 13.38
CA ALA A 38 44.07 35.55 13.26
C ALA A 38 45.32 36.33 12.84
N LEU A 39 45.24 37.11 11.76
CA LEU A 39 46.38 37.89 11.29
C LEU A 39 46.81 38.95 12.31
N ALA A 40 45.86 39.60 12.98
CA ALA A 40 46.15 40.56 14.05
C ALA A 40 46.82 39.90 15.26
N LEU A 41 46.34 38.72 15.68
CA LEU A 41 46.94 37.96 16.78
C LEU A 41 48.35 37.47 16.42
N LEU A 42 48.58 37.07 15.17
CA LEU A 42 49.91 36.73 14.65
C LEU A 42 50.84 37.96 14.69
N MET A 43 50.37 39.12 14.25
CA MET A 43 51.15 40.36 14.27
C MET A 43 51.55 40.72 15.71
N VAL A 44 50.61 40.67 16.65
CA VAL A 44 50.87 40.96 18.07
C VAL A 44 51.86 39.97 18.68
N THR A 45 51.71 38.67 18.41
CA THR A 45 52.58 37.63 18.98
C THR A 45 53.99 37.64 18.39
N VAL A 46 54.14 37.92 17.09
CA VAL A 46 55.46 38.08 16.46
C VAL A 46 56.18 39.29 17.03
N VAL A 47 55.47 40.41 17.23
CA VAL A 47 56.05 41.63 17.82
C VAL A 47 56.42 41.44 19.29
N SER A 48 55.63 40.67 20.06
CA SER A 48 55.86 40.52 21.51
C SER A 48 56.87 39.44 21.90
N THR A 49 57.01 38.37 21.10
CA THR A 49 57.74 37.14 21.54
C THR A 49 58.76 36.60 20.54
N GLY A 50 58.89 37.22 19.36
CA GLY A 50 59.81 36.76 18.32
C GLY A 50 59.45 35.37 17.75
N LEU A 51 60.33 34.83 16.90
CA LEU A 51 60.09 33.62 16.08
C LEU A 51 59.72 32.37 16.92
N VAL A 52 60.17 32.31 18.18
CA VAL A 52 59.92 31.17 19.09
C VAL A 52 58.45 31.09 19.51
N GLY A 53 57.77 32.23 19.70
CA GLY A 53 56.34 32.28 20.02
C GLY A 53 55.46 31.80 18.85
N ALA A 54 55.89 32.04 17.62
CA ALA A 54 55.19 31.59 16.42
C ALA A 54 55.19 30.06 16.29
N VAL A 55 56.31 29.41 16.61
CA VAL A 55 56.44 27.94 16.58
C VAL A 55 55.61 27.28 17.69
N LEU A 56 55.51 27.91 18.88
CA LEU A 56 54.71 27.34 19.97
C LEU A 56 53.19 27.37 19.67
N LEU A 57 52.73 28.37 18.91
CA LEU A 57 51.31 28.54 18.55
C LEU A 57 50.88 27.79 17.28
N THR A 58 51.81 27.11 16.59
CA THR A 58 51.53 26.31 15.39
C THR A 58 50.30 25.37 15.51
N PRO A 59 50.06 24.68 16.65
CA PRO A 59 48.87 23.82 16.80
C PRO A 59 47.56 24.61 16.78
N VAL A 60 47.55 25.83 17.34
CA VAL A 60 46.37 26.70 17.36
C VAL A 60 46.08 27.22 15.96
N TRP A 61 47.13 27.59 15.21
CA TRP A 61 47.01 27.98 13.80
C TRP A 61 46.52 26.83 12.92
N ALA A 62 47.05 25.62 13.12
CA ALA A 62 46.59 24.42 12.43
C ALA A 62 45.12 24.08 12.75
N ALA A 63 44.68 24.28 13.99
CA ALA A 63 43.29 24.09 14.38
C ALA A 63 42.36 25.14 13.72
N VAL A 64 42.76 26.41 13.68
CA VAL A 64 42.01 27.49 13.03
C VAL A 64 41.93 27.26 11.51
N ALA A 65 43.03 26.87 10.88
CA ALA A 65 43.08 26.48 9.47
C ALA A 65 42.20 25.24 9.20
N GLY A 66 42.24 24.23 10.08
CA GLY A 66 41.37 23.06 10.00
C GLY A 66 39.89 23.45 10.06
N LEU A 67 39.50 24.31 10.99
CA LEU A 67 38.12 24.80 11.15
C LEU A 67 37.60 25.63 9.94
N THR A 68 38.49 26.30 9.22
CA THR A 68 38.15 27.11 8.04
C THR A 68 38.14 26.31 6.74
N PHE A 69 39.12 25.42 6.52
CA PHE A 69 39.31 24.72 5.25
C PHE A 69 38.67 23.33 5.19
N ILE A 70 38.48 22.65 6.34
CA ILE A 70 37.84 21.33 6.34
C ILE A 70 36.32 21.50 6.16
N ARG A 71 35.83 21.02 5.02
CA ARG A 71 34.40 21.07 4.66
C ARG A 71 33.78 19.70 4.86
N ARG A 72 32.70 19.65 5.64
CA ARG A 72 31.85 18.46 5.77
C ARG A 72 30.46 18.79 5.22
N ALA A 73 30.01 18.01 4.24
CA ALA A 73 28.71 18.19 3.57
C ALA A 73 28.50 19.62 3.00
N GLY A 74 29.56 20.20 2.40
CA GLY A 74 29.47 21.49 1.71
C GLY A 74 29.39 22.74 2.60
N ARG A 75 29.59 22.62 3.91
CA ARG A 75 29.72 23.75 4.86
C ARG A 75 31.05 23.70 5.60
N SER A 76 31.60 24.86 5.97
CA SER A 76 32.81 24.90 6.82
C SER A 76 32.47 24.46 8.25
N LEU A 77 33.42 23.88 8.98
CA LEU A 77 33.20 23.46 10.37
C LEU A 77 32.77 24.62 11.28
N ILE A 78 33.21 25.84 10.99
CA ILE A 78 32.76 27.06 11.68
C ILE A 78 31.25 27.32 11.47
N ASP A 79 30.70 27.02 10.29
CA ASP A 79 29.25 27.18 10.03
C ASP A 79 28.40 26.19 10.85
N TRP A 80 29.00 25.11 11.33
CA TRP A 80 28.35 24.15 12.23
C TRP A 80 28.34 24.61 13.68
N ALA A 81 29.27 25.47 14.09
CA ALA A 81 29.41 25.91 15.49
C ALA A 81 28.11 26.49 16.07
N PRO A 82 27.41 27.46 15.46
CA PRO A 82 26.17 28.00 16.04
C PRO A 82 25.01 26.98 16.06
N ILE A 83 25.00 26.01 15.14
CA ILE A 83 24.00 24.93 15.09
C ILE A 83 24.23 23.94 16.24
N VAL A 84 25.48 23.53 16.43
CA VAL A 84 25.92 22.60 17.48
C VAL A 84 25.76 23.27 18.85
N LEU A 85 26.14 24.54 18.99
CA LEU A 85 26.00 25.28 20.24
C LEU A 85 24.53 25.47 20.63
N ARG A 86 23.64 25.86 19.69
CA ARG A 86 22.19 25.92 19.94
C ARG A 86 21.61 24.55 20.27
N TYR A 87 22.11 23.47 19.67
CA TYR A 87 21.68 22.11 19.99
C TYR A 87 22.12 21.70 21.39
N LEU A 88 23.38 21.95 21.78
CA LEU A 88 23.90 21.68 23.12
C LEU A 88 23.19 22.52 24.19
N PHE A 89 22.91 23.79 23.91
CA PHE A 89 22.20 24.67 24.83
C PHE A 89 20.76 24.20 25.05
N ARG A 90 20.04 23.83 23.97
CA ARG A 90 18.69 23.23 24.05
C ARG A 90 18.70 21.87 24.75
N ARG A 91 19.77 21.08 24.59
CA ARG A 91 19.95 19.79 25.26
C ARG A 91 20.17 19.96 26.76
N ARG A 92 20.92 20.98 27.18
CA ARG A 92 21.12 21.33 28.59
C ARG A 92 19.91 22.00 29.24
N SER A 93 19.17 22.83 28.51
CA SER A 93 17.98 23.53 29.04
C SER A 93 16.71 22.66 29.10
N GLY A 94 16.80 21.36 28.77
CA GLY A 94 15.64 20.45 28.73
C GLY A 94 14.63 20.74 27.60
N GLN A 95 14.84 21.81 26.82
CA GLN A 95 13.97 22.26 25.73
C GLN A 95 14.10 21.43 24.45
N THR A 96 14.84 20.31 24.49
CA THR A 96 14.89 19.33 23.39
C THR A 96 13.68 18.41 23.35
N ARG A 97 12.83 18.46 24.39
CA ARG A 97 11.59 17.68 24.48
C ARG A 97 10.42 18.64 24.63
N TRP A 98 9.88 19.08 23.50
CA TRP A 98 8.50 19.53 23.46
C TRP A 98 7.64 18.28 23.20
N LEU A 99 6.96 17.82 24.24
CA LEU A 99 5.89 16.85 24.12
C LEU A 99 4.59 17.66 24.11
N ALA A 100 4.05 18.00 22.93
CA ALA A 100 2.60 17.94 22.85
C ALA A 100 2.26 16.51 23.23
N ARG A 101 1.59 16.31 24.36
CA ARG A 101 0.86 15.07 24.59
C ARG A 101 -0.23 15.06 23.50
N PRO A 102 -0.20 14.20 22.47
CA PRO A 102 -1.46 13.84 21.87
C PRO A 102 -2.21 13.14 23.01
N VAL A 103 -3.32 13.73 23.39
CA VAL A 103 -4.25 13.15 24.34
C VAL A 103 -4.53 11.72 23.86
N SER A 104 -4.46 10.78 24.81
CA SER A 104 -4.88 9.36 24.75
C SER A 104 -4.10 8.37 23.88
N ARG A 105 -3.69 7.28 24.53
CA ARG A 105 -3.17 6.07 23.87
C ARG A 105 -4.27 5.44 23.01
N PRO A 106 -3.96 4.90 21.81
CA PRO A 106 -4.89 4.06 21.06
C PRO A 106 -5.49 2.99 21.96
N ARG A 107 -6.80 2.80 21.85
CA ARG A 107 -7.49 1.73 22.56
C ARG A 107 -7.28 0.45 21.77
N GLN A 108 -6.84 -0.60 22.45
CA GLN A 108 -6.85 -1.94 21.89
C GLN A 108 -8.27 -2.46 22.04
N ASP A 109 -8.98 -2.63 20.92
CA ASP A 109 -10.38 -3.10 20.94
C ASP A 109 -10.47 -4.62 21.06
N GLY A 110 -9.41 -5.35 20.67
CA GLY A 110 -9.31 -6.79 20.90
C GLY A 110 -8.19 -7.46 20.12
N ILE A 111 -8.04 -8.77 20.35
CA ILE A 111 -7.20 -9.66 19.55
C ILE A 111 -8.12 -10.35 18.53
N LEU A 112 -7.70 -10.41 17.26
CA LEU A 112 -8.40 -11.21 16.27
C LEU A 112 -8.00 -12.67 16.54
N HIS A 113 -8.92 -13.51 17.05
CA HIS A 113 -8.67 -14.93 17.30
C HIS A 113 -8.57 -15.73 16.00
N LEU A 114 -7.53 -15.44 15.23
CA LEU A 114 -7.25 -16.07 13.94
C LEU A 114 -6.33 -17.28 14.10
N PRO A 115 -6.42 -18.25 13.19
CA PRO A 115 -5.55 -19.41 13.18
C PRO A 115 -4.13 -19.07 12.66
N GLY A 116 -3.18 -19.94 13.02
CA GLY A 116 -1.84 -19.98 12.44
C GLY A 116 -1.05 -18.67 12.55
N THR A 117 -0.45 -18.25 11.43
CA THR A 117 0.46 -17.10 11.38
C THR A 117 -0.24 -15.74 11.56
N ALA A 118 -1.57 -15.72 11.66
CA ALA A 118 -2.38 -14.52 11.88
C ALA A 118 -2.91 -14.38 13.33
N ALA A 119 -2.62 -15.33 14.22
CA ALA A 119 -3.13 -15.37 15.59
C ALA A 119 -2.72 -14.19 16.49
N SER A 120 -1.65 -13.48 16.14
CA SER A 120 -1.11 -12.35 16.91
C SER A 120 -1.71 -10.99 16.52
N LEU A 121 -2.59 -10.95 15.52
CA LEU A 121 -3.13 -9.72 14.97
C LEU A 121 -4.08 -9.05 15.97
N ARG A 122 -3.92 -7.74 16.14
CA ARG A 122 -4.72 -6.94 17.07
C ARG A 122 -5.42 -5.83 16.33
N VAL A 123 -6.69 -5.59 16.65
CA VAL A 123 -7.38 -4.40 16.15
C VAL A 123 -7.17 -3.27 17.15
N VAL A 124 -6.69 -2.15 16.63
CA VAL A 124 -6.39 -0.95 17.39
C VAL A 124 -7.11 0.23 16.77
N THR A 125 -7.70 1.07 17.62
CA THR A 125 -8.40 2.28 17.19
C THR A 125 -7.78 3.49 17.88
N PRO A 126 -7.37 4.54 17.14
CA PRO A 126 -6.84 5.75 17.75
C PRO A 126 -7.98 6.51 18.45
N HIS A 127 -7.67 7.16 19.56
CA HIS A 127 -8.69 7.91 20.28
C HIS A 127 -9.18 9.11 19.46
N GLY A 128 -10.50 9.30 19.39
CA GLY A 128 -11.13 10.40 18.65
C GLY A 128 -11.38 10.12 17.16
N SER A 129 -11.10 8.90 16.69
CA SER A 129 -11.50 8.42 15.37
C SER A 129 -12.20 7.06 15.50
N GLU A 130 -13.14 6.79 14.61
CA GLU A 130 -13.80 5.49 14.52
C GLU A 130 -13.04 4.51 13.62
N ALA A 131 -12.15 5.03 12.77
CA ALA A 131 -11.37 4.23 11.83
C ALA A 131 -10.31 3.40 12.56
N ALA A 132 -10.40 2.08 12.44
CA ALA A 132 -9.49 1.15 13.08
C ALA A 132 -8.38 0.70 12.12
N ALA A 133 -7.34 0.09 12.70
CA ALA A 133 -6.29 -0.57 11.96
C ALA A 133 -5.92 -1.90 12.61
N VAL A 134 -5.43 -2.84 11.79
CA VAL A 134 -4.89 -4.12 12.25
C VAL A 134 -3.39 -3.97 12.46
N HIS A 135 -2.91 -4.19 13.68
CA HIS A 135 -1.50 -4.17 14.03
C HIS A 135 -0.94 -5.60 14.12
N ASP A 136 0.10 -5.86 13.32
CA ASP A 136 0.90 -7.10 13.39
C ASP A 136 2.18 -6.83 14.20
N PRO A 137 2.28 -7.33 15.45
CA PRO A 137 3.46 -7.12 16.27
C PRO A 137 4.70 -7.88 15.77
N HIS A 138 4.55 -8.96 14.99
CA HIS A 138 5.68 -9.74 14.49
C HIS A 138 6.25 -9.12 13.22
N ARG A 139 5.39 -8.79 12.25
CA ARG A 139 5.82 -8.14 11.01
C ARG A 139 6.08 -6.65 11.18
N GLN A 140 5.65 -6.06 12.29
CA GLN A 140 5.72 -4.63 12.56
C GLN A 140 4.99 -3.83 11.47
N THR A 141 3.77 -4.27 11.15
CA THR A 141 2.90 -3.58 10.19
C THR A 141 1.65 -3.05 10.86
N LEU A 142 1.12 -1.95 10.32
CA LEU A 142 -0.17 -1.40 10.68
C LEU A 142 -1.01 -1.33 9.41
N THR A 143 -2.17 -1.97 9.39
CA THR A 143 -2.98 -2.12 8.18
C THR A 143 -4.33 -1.44 8.34
N ALA A 144 -4.64 -0.50 7.44
CA ALA A 144 -5.95 0.16 7.38
C ALA A 144 -6.77 -0.41 6.21
N VAL A 145 -8.07 -0.55 6.41
CA VAL A 145 -9.00 -1.10 5.41
C VAL A 145 -10.05 -0.04 5.07
N ALA A 146 -10.26 0.22 3.79
CA ALA A 146 -11.29 1.13 3.31
C ALA A 146 -12.27 0.40 2.39
N ARG A 147 -13.55 0.70 2.53
CA ARG A 147 -14.56 0.28 1.55
C ARG A 147 -14.48 1.21 0.34
N ILE A 148 -14.41 0.65 -0.86
CA ILE A 148 -14.35 1.41 -2.10
C ILE A 148 -15.53 1.05 -3.01
N SER A 149 -15.94 2.02 -3.81
CA SER A 149 -16.90 1.82 -4.89
C SER A 149 -16.44 2.53 -6.15
N SER A 150 -16.89 2.04 -7.30
CA SER A 150 -16.58 2.63 -8.61
C SER A 150 -17.84 2.69 -9.45
N ARG A 151 -17.86 3.58 -10.44
CA ARG A 151 -18.86 3.51 -11.51
C ARG A 151 -18.61 2.24 -12.31
N ALA A 152 -19.66 1.65 -12.88
CA ALA A 152 -19.58 0.43 -13.68
C ALA A 152 -18.54 0.59 -14.81
N PHE A 153 -17.33 0.05 -14.59
CA PHE A 153 -16.17 0.29 -15.46
C PHE A 153 -16.42 -0.14 -16.91
N ALA A 154 -17.14 -1.26 -17.08
CA ALA A 154 -17.52 -1.79 -18.39
C ALA A 154 -18.45 -0.87 -19.20
N LEU A 155 -19.18 0.03 -18.52
CA LEU A 155 -20.10 0.99 -19.16
C LEU A 155 -19.45 2.35 -19.44
N LEU A 156 -18.20 2.55 -19.03
CA LEU A 156 -17.46 3.77 -19.30
C LEU A 156 -16.96 3.79 -20.75
N ASP A 157 -16.84 4.98 -21.32
CA ASP A 157 -16.17 5.14 -22.60
C ASP A 157 -14.68 4.78 -22.52
N PRO A 158 -14.04 4.34 -23.62
CA PRO A 158 -12.64 3.91 -23.61
C PRO A 158 -11.65 4.97 -23.13
N ALA A 159 -11.92 6.26 -23.36
CA ALA A 159 -11.01 7.32 -22.92
C ALA A 159 -11.04 7.45 -21.38
N THR A 160 -12.22 7.38 -20.78
CA THR A 160 -12.38 7.34 -19.32
C THR A 160 -11.79 6.07 -18.71
N GLN A 161 -11.97 4.90 -19.36
CA GLN A 161 -11.33 3.65 -18.92
C GLN A 161 -9.80 3.81 -18.86
N ASN A 162 -9.20 4.31 -19.93
CA ASN A 162 -7.75 4.54 -20.00
C ASN A 162 -7.27 5.58 -18.99
N ALA A 163 -8.05 6.64 -18.76
CA ALA A 163 -7.75 7.65 -17.75
C ALA A 163 -7.77 7.07 -16.33
N ASN A 164 -8.73 6.19 -16.01
CA ASN A 164 -8.82 5.51 -14.72
C ASN A 164 -7.64 4.56 -14.50
N VAL A 165 -7.29 3.74 -15.50
CA VAL A 165 -6.13 2.84 -15.45
C VAL A 165 -4.83 3.64 -15.25
N SER A 166 -4.64 4.71 -16.03
CA SER A 166 -3.48 5.60 -15.88
C SER A 166 -3.47 6.34 -14.54
N GLY A 167 -4.64 6.69 -14.02
CA GLY A 167 -4.83 7.25 -12.68
C GLY A 167 -4.40 6.28 -11.59
N TRP A 168 -4.79 5.01 -11.71
CA TRP A 168 -4.39 3.95 -10.79
C TRP A 168 -2.87 3.72 -10.81
N GLY A 169 -2.26 3.66 -11.99
CA GLY A 169 -0.80 3.58 -12.11
C GLY A 169 -0.08 4.75 -11.45
N ARG A 170 -0.60 5.98 -11.58
CA ARG A 170 -0.06 7.16 -10.87
C ARG A 170 -0.27 7.08 -9.36
N ALA A 171 -1.38 6.52 -8.89
CA ALA A 171 -1.65 6.32 -7.47
C ALA A 171 -0.64 5.34 -6.86
N LEU A 172 -0.43 4.18 -7.48
CA LEU A 172 0.60 3.21 -7.08
C LEU A 172 2.00 3.83 -7.10
N ALA A 173 2.29 4.67 -8.10
CA ALA A 173 3.57 5.36 -8.16
C ALA A 173 3.78 6.40 -7.06
N SER A 174 2.72 7.09 -6.65
CA SER A 174 2.77 8.02 -5.52
C SER A 174 3.07 7.30 -4.20
N VAL A 175 2.44 6.15 -4.00
CA VAL A 175 2.65 5.26 -2.85
C VAL A 175 4.07 4.72 -2.82
N SER A 176 4.57 4.23 -3.95
CA SER A 176 5.91 3.64 -4.02
C SER A 176 7.03 4.63 -3.66
N ARG A 177 6.82 5.92 -3.95
CA ARG A 177 7.78 6.98 -3.58
C ARG A 177 7.84 7.28 -2.09
N THR A 178 6.81 6.93 -1.32
CA THR A 178 6.79 7.18 0.13
C THR A 178 7.78 6.29 0.89
N GLY A 179 8.06 5.09 0.36
CA GLY A 179 9.07 4.16 0.86
C GLY A 179 8.74 3.50 2.21
N HIS A 180 7.53 3.66 2.73
CA HIS A 180 7.11 3.09 4.02
C HIS A 180 5.81 2.28 3.95
N ILE A 181 5.25 2.08 2.75
CA ILE A 181 4.10 1.22 2.54
C ILE A 181 4.64 -0.19 2.23
N ALA A 182 4.23 -1.18 3.01
CA ALA A 182 4.63 -2.57 2.84
C ALA A 182 3.90 -3.21 1.66
N ALA A 183 2.58 -2.99 1.58
CA ALA A 183 1.72 -3.51 0.52
C ALA A 183 0.42 -2.73 0.42
N ILE A 184 -0.17 -2.74 -0.77
CA ILE A 184 -1.56 -2.37 -1.02
C ILE A 184 -2.29 -3.63 -1.48
N GLN A 185 -3.46 -3.91 -0.94
CA GLN A 185 -4.32 -4.98 -1.43
C GLN A 185 -5.64 -4.37 -1.91
N VAL A 186 -6.04 -4.69 -3.15
CA VAL A 186 -7.39 -4.47 -3.64
C VAL A 186 -8.11 -5.80 -3.55
N LEU A 187 -9.04 -5.91 -2.61
CA LEU A 187 -9.83 -7.11 -2.37
C LEU A 187 -11.23 -6.87 -2.88
N GLU A 188 -11.70 -7.70 -3.80
CA GLU A 188 -13.10 -7.73 -4.19
C GLU A 188 -13.69 -9.10 -3.87
N ARG A 189 -14.88 -9.11 -3.29
CA ARG A 189 -15.57 -10.34 -2.90
C ARG A 189 -17.05 -10.30 -3.25
N THR A 190 -17.56 -11.46 -3.61
CA THR A 190 -19.00 -11.72 -3.69
C THR A 190 -19.52 -12.11 -2.31
N VAL A 191 -20.56 -11.43 -1.85
CA VAL A 191 -21.25 -11.75 -0.60
C VAL A 191 -22.58 -12.43 -0.95
N PRO A 192 -23.05 -13.40 -0.15
CA PRO A 192 -24.39 -13.93 -0.34
C PRO A 192 -25.38 -12.77 -0.32
N ASP A 193 -26.22 -12.66 -1.34
CA ASP A 193 -27.38 -11.79 -1.22
C ASP A 193 -28.27 -12.39 -0.13
N SER A 194 -28.46 -11.66 0.95
CA SER A 194 -29.30 -12.13 2.04
C SER A 194 -30.77 -12.16 1.62
N GLY A 195 -31.16 -11.53 0.51
CA GLY A 195 -32.56 -11.25 0.14
C GLY A 195 -33.28 -10.33 1.16
N ASP A 196 -32.62 -10.08 2.28
CA ASP A 196 -33.13 -9.43 3.46
C ASP A 196 -33.01 -7.91 3.32
N THR A 197 -32.18 -7.40 2.42
CA THR A 197 -32.13 -5.96 2.12
C THR A 197 -33.41 -5.46 1.48
N LEU A 198 -33.91 -6.19 0.46
CA LEU A 198 -35.18 -5.89 -0.22
C LEU A 198 -36.35 -6.08 0.74
N THR A 199 -36.34 -7.18 1.49
CA THR A 199 -37.34 -7.48 2.53
C THR A 199 -37.36 -6.41 3.63
N ARG A 200 -36.20 -6.01 4.15
CA ARG A 200 -36.09 -4.99 5.21
C ARG A 200 -36.48 -3.61 4.71
N HIS A 201 -36.12 -3.24 3.48
CA HIS A 201 -36.60 -2.00 2.87
C HIS A 201 -38.13 -2.01 2.74
N TRP A 202 -38.72 -3.14 2.32
CA TRP A 202 -40.16 -3.32 2.26
C TRP A 202 -40.82 -3.23 3.65
N VAL A 203 -40.23 -3.81 4.69
CA VAL A 203 -40.75 -3.69 6.07
C VAL A 203 -40.63 -2.26 6.61
N GLN A 204 -39.52 -1.56 6.32
CA GLN A 204 -39.25 -0.24 6.89
C GLN A 204 -39.92 0.92 6.14
N GLN A 205 -40.07 0.81 4.82
CA GLN A 205 -40.57 1.89 3.96
C GLN A 205 -41.75 1.47 3.07
N GLY A 206 -42.12 0.19 3.07
CA GLY A 206 -43.26 -0.29 2.32
C GLY A 206 -44.58 0.17 2.91
N HIS A 207 -45.57 0.33 2.03
CA HIS A 207 -46.95 0.61 2.40
C HIS A 207 -47.81 -0.60 2.02
N PRO A 208 -47.89 -1.63 2.87
CA PRO A 208 -48.61 -2.87 2.57
C PRO A 208 -50.11 -2.63 2.35
N ASP A 209 -50.66 -1.57 2.96
CA ASP A 209 -52.07 -1.19 2.83
C ASP A 209 -52.41 -0.51 1.50
N THR A 210 -51.42 -0.28 0.63
CA THR A 210 -51.66 0.34 -0.69
C THR A 210 -52.53 -0.62 -1.52
N PRO A 211 -53.74 -0.22 -1.94
CA PRO A 211 -54.65 -1.11 -2.65
C PRO A 211 -53.99 -1.68 -3.90
N VAL A 212 -54.02 -3.02 -4.05
CA VAL A 212 -53.47 -3.79 -5.18
C VAL A 212 -51.93 -3.74 -5.29
N ALA A 213 -51.33 -2.55 -5.26
CA ALA A 213 -49.88 -2.38 -5.37
C ALA A 213 -49.11 -2.98 -4.18
N GLY A 214 -49.67 -2.92 -2.96
CA GLY A 214 -49.02 -3.48 -1.77
C GLY A 214 -48.87 -5.00 -1.84
N GLN A 215 -49.92 -5.69 -2.30
CA GLN A 215 -49.91 -7.15 -2.50
C GLN A 215 -48.95 -7.56 -3.62
N ILE A 216 -49.06 -6.91 -4.80
CA ILE A 216 -48.20 -7.22 -5.95
C ILE A 216 -46.72 -6.98 -5.63
N TYR A 217 -46.41 -5.90 -4.91
CA TYR A 217 -45.03 -5.60 -4.53
C TYR A 217 -44.51 -6.55 -3.45
N GLY A 218 -45.36 -6.97 -2.51
CA GLY A 218 -45.05 -8.03 -1.54
C GLY A 218 -44.72 -9.35 -2.24
N ASP A 219 -45.59 -9.80 -3.14
CA ASP A 219 -45.40 -11.01 -3.95
C ASP A 219 -44.13 -10.90 -4.84
N LEU A 220 -43.83 -9.71 -5.35
CA LEU A 220 -42.60 -9.45 -6.12
C LEU A 220 -41.35 -9.52 -5.25
N VAL A 221 -41.38 -8.99 -4.03
CA VAL A 221 -40.24 -9.08 -3.09
C VAL A 221 -40.02 -10.54 -2.66
N GLU A 222 -41.10 -11.31 -2.47
CA GLU A 222 -41.02 -12.73 -2.13
C GLU A 222 -40.54 -13.60 -3.31
N SER A 223 -40.92 -13.24 -4.55
CA SER A 223 -40.52 -13.96 -5.77
C SER A 223 -39.19 -13.47 -6.38
N ALA A 224 -38.72 -12.28 -6.01
CA ALA A 224 -37.39 -11.79 -6.32
C ALA A 224 -36.37 -12.61 -5.52
N GLY A 225 -36.09 -13.83 -5.99
CA GLY A 225 -34.96 -14.61 -5.53
C GLY A 225 -33.65 -13.80 -5.61
N PRO A 226 -32.58 -14.24 -4.94
CA PRO A 226 -31.34 -13.46 -4.76
C PRO A 226 -30.82 -12.93 -6.10
N ALA A 227 -31.04 -11.63 -6.34
CA ALA A 227 -30.86 -10.99 -7.62
C ALA A 227 -29.41 -10.48 -7.69
N ALA A 228 -28.52 -11.37 -8.10
CA ALA A 228 -27.07 -11.19 -8.16
C ALA A 228 -26.40 -11.00 -6.79
N ALA A 229 -25.33 -11.76 -6.56
CA ALA A 229 -24.52 -11.63 -5.34
C ALA A 229 -23.92 -10.20 -5.29
N PRO A 230 -24.22 -9.39 -4.26
CA PRO A 230 -23.59 -8.09 -4.12
C PRO A 230 -22.06 -8.23 -4.07
N HIS A 231 -21.38 -7.29 -4.72
CA HIS A 231 -19.93 -7.22 -4.74
C HIS A 231 -19.46 -6.17 -3.73
N GLU A 232 -18.60 -6.58 -2.81
CA GLU A 232 -17.91 -5.67 -1.89
C GLU A 232 -16.46 -5.52 -2.34
N SER A 233 -16.00 -4.28 -2.44
CA SER A 233 -14.61 -3.95 -2.80
C SER A 233 -13.93 -3.18 -1.67
N TYR A 234 -12.69 -3.55 -1.38
CA TYR A 234 -11.88 -2.99 -0.33
C TYR A 234 -10.51 -2.56 -0.86
N LEU A 235 -10.05 -1.40 -0.39
CA LEU A 235 -8.68 -0.94 -0.54
C LEU A 235 -8.00 -1.05 0.82
N VAL A 236 -6.95 -1.87 0.88
CA VAL A 236 -6.22 -2.16 2.10
C VAL A 236 -4.80 -1.62 1.95
N ILE A 237 -4.32 -0.91 2.97
CA ILE A 237 -2.98 -0.31 2.98
C ILE A 237 -2.25 -0.78 4.22
N SER A 238 -1.11 -1.45 4.03
CA SER A 238 -0.21 -1.84 5.10
C SER A 238 1.00 -0.90 5.17
N LEU A 239 1.19 -0.27 6.33
CA LEU A 239 2.33 0.55 6.69
C LEU A 239 3.42 -0.33 7.32
N ASP A 240 4.66 -0.23 6.83
CA ASP A 240 5.84 -0.81 7.49
C ASP A 240 6.34 0.13 8.60
N LEU A 241 6.19 -0.28 9.86
CA LEU A 241 6.60 0.52 11.02
C LEU A 241 8.13 0.64 11.16
N LYS A 242 8.90 -0.30 10.59
CA LYS A 242 10.37 -0.24 10.57
C LYS A 242 10.83 0.82 9.57
N ALA A 243 10.28 0.80 8.36
CA ALA A 243 10.57 1.81 7.34
C ALA A 243 10.05 3.21 7.77
N ALA A 244 8.87 3.26 8.39
CA ALA A 244 8.27 4.50 8.89
C ALA A 244 8.87 5.01 10.21
N LYS A 245 9.83 4.31 10.83
CA LYS A 245 10.32 4.58 12.20
C LYS A 245 10.68 6.05 12.46
N ARG A 246 11.31 6.72 11.50
CA ARG A 246 11.67 8.14 11.61
C ARG A 246 10.42 9.04 11.67
N LEU A 247 9.44 8.79 10.81
CA LEU A 247 8.19 9.54 10.76
C LEU A 247 7.35 9.28 12.02
N VAL A 248 7.25 8.02 12.42
CA VAL A 248 6.56 7.61 13.65
C VAL A 248 7.19 8.28 14.88
N SER A 249 8.52 8.29 14.98
CA SER A 249 9.22 8.97 16.07
C SER A 249 9.02 10.49 16.06
N GLN A 250 8.89 11.12 14.89
CA GLN A 250 8.60 12.55 14.76
C GLN A 250 7.16 12.90 15.15
N ALA A 251 6.23 11.96 14.93
CA ALA A 251 4.82 12.08 15.29
C ALA A 251 4.50 11.69 16.75
N GLY A 252 5.51 11.58 17.62
CA GLY A 252 5.32 11.26 19.05
C GLY A 252 5.67 9.83 19.45
N GLY A 253 6.00 8.96 18.48
CA GLY A 253 6.46 7.60 18.72
C GLY A 253 5.35 6.60 19.06
N GLY A 254 5.73 5.31 19.07
CA GLY A 254 4.82 4.21 19.37
C GLY A 254 3.64 4.10 18.39
N LEU A 255 2.57 3.43 18.84
CA LEU A 255 1.32 3.31 18.07
C LEU A 255 0.62 4.67 17.80
N PRO A 256 0.54 5.64 18.73
CA PRO A 256 -0.07 6.93 18.41
C PRO A 256 0.62 7.63 17.23
N GLY A 257 1.96 7.67 17.22
CA GLY A 257 2.71 8.24 16.10
C GLY A 257 2.55 7.43 14.80
N ALA A 258 2.39 6.11 14.90
CA ALA A 258 2.08 5.26 13.75
C ALA A 258 0.70 5.58 13.14
N PHE A 259 -0.31 5.83 13.98
CA PHE A 259 -1.62 6.26 13.53
C PHE A 259 -1.60 7.63 12.84
N THR A 260 -0.81 8.58 13.35
CA THR A 260 -0.63 9.88 12.66
C THR A 260 -0.03 9.70 11.26
N VAL A 261 0.97 8.82 11.11
CA VAL A 261 1.55 8.52 9.79
C VAL A 261 0.54 7.78 8.90
N MET A 262 -0.23 6.85 9.47
CA MET A 262 -1.29 6.14 8.76
C MET A 262 -2.38 7.10 8.27
N GLU A 263 -2.84 8.04 9.07
CA GLU A 263 -3.84 9.04 8.69
C GLU A 263 -3.37 9.91 7.50
N GLN A 264 -2.11 10.35 7.53
CA GLN A 264 -1.51 11.08 6.40
C GLN A 264 -1.43 10.22 5.13
N THR A 265 -1.08 8.94 5.30
CA THR A 265 -0.96 7.97 4.21
C THR A 265 -2.31 7.67 3.58
N THR A 266 -3.31 7.34 4.40
CA THR A 266 -4.69 7.03 3.98
C THR A 266 -5.36 8.23 3.32
N SER A 267 -5.15 9.45 3.81
CA SER A 267 -5.62 10.68 3.14
C SER A 267 -4.99 10.85 1.76
N SER A 268 -3.68 10.67 1.65
CA SER A 268 -2.95 10.77 0.37
C SER A 268 -3.41 9.70 -0.63
N VAL A 269 -3.62 8.47 -0.18
CA VAL A 269 -4.11 7.38 -1.03
C VAL A 269 -5.57 7.57 -1.42
N THR A 270 -6.42 8.11 -0.53
CA THR A 270 -7.81 8.46 -0.85
C THR A 270 -7.87 9.49 -1.99
N GLN A 271 -7.03 10.53 -1.92
CA GLN A 271 -6.90 11.52 -2.98
C GLN A 271 -6.46 10.89 -4.30
N ALA A 272 -5.47 9.99 -4.24
CA ALA A 272 -4.93 9.31 -5.43
C ALA A 272 -5.94 8.35 -6.06
N ALA A 273 -6.66 7.58 -5.25
CA ALA A 273 -7.72 6.66 -5.68
C ALA A 273 -8.86 7.40 -6.38
N ARG A 274 -9.24 8.61 -5.90
CA ARG A 274 -10.22 9.47 -6.57
C ARG A 274 -9.79 9.85 -7.99
N GLY A 275 -8.50 10.12 -8.18
CA GLY A 275 -7.92 10.38 -9.51
C GLY A 275 -7.94 9.17 -10.45
N ALA A 276 -8.18 7.96 -9.93
CA ALA A 276 -8.33 6.71 -10.66
C ALA A 276 -9.80 6.31 -10.88
N GLY A 277 -10.76 7.19 -10.55
CA GLY A 277 -12.19 6.90 -10.65
C GLY A 277 -12.76 6.04 -9.52
N LEU A 278 -11.99 5.82 -8.45
CA LEU A 278 -12.44 5.10 -7.26
C LEU A 278 -12.95 6.07 -6.19
N THR A 279 -14.02 5.69 -5.50
CA THR A 279 -14.56 6.46 -4.38
C THR A 279 -14.35 5.67 -3.09
N VAL A 280 -13.65 6.27 -2.14
CA VAL A 280 -13.49 5.71 -0.79
C VAL A 280 -14.72 6.10 0.03
N ALA A 281 -15.55 5.12 0.38
CA ALA A 281 -16.78 5.34 1.14
C ALA A 281 -16.49 5.59 2.63
N GLY A 282 -15.43 4.98 3.15
CA GLY A 282 -14.99 5.14 4.53
C GLY A 282 -13.93 4.10 4.92
N TRP A 283 -13.12 4.45 5.92
CA TRP A 283 -12.20 3.53 6.58
C TRP A 283 -12.97 2.71 7.60
N LEU A 284 -12.75 1.40 7.61
CA LEU A 284 -13.53 0.48 8.43
C LEU A 284 -13.24 0.65 9.92
N THR A 285 -14.28 0.50 10.72
CA THR A 285 -14.19 0.43 12.18
C THR A 285 -13.72 -0.96 12.64
N ALA A 286 -13.39 -1.11 13.92
CA ALA A 286 -12.95 -2.39 14.47
C ALA A 286 -14.02 -3.50 14.30
N PRO A 287 -15.32 -3.23 14.56
CA PRO A 287 -16.37 -4.21 14.32
C PRO A 287 -16.60 -4.56 12.85
N GLU A 288 -16.46 -3.58 11.95
CA GLU A 288 -16.57 -3.81 10.50
C GLU A 288 -15.42 -4.69 10.00
N ILE A 289 -14.17 -4.44 10.43
CA ILE A 289 -13.01 -5.29 10.08
C ILE A 289 -13.24 -6.72 10.56
N ALA A 290 -13.67 -6.88 11.83
CA ALA A 290 -13.96 -8.18 12.42
C ALA A 290 -15.07 -8.92 11.64
N ALA A 291 -16.12 -8.22 11.22
CA ALA A 291 -17.20 -8.80 10.43
C ALA A 291 -16.75 -9.21 9.02
N VAL A 292 -15.91 -8.42 8.35
CA VAL A 292 -15.35 -8.79 7.04
C VAL A 292 -14.54 -10.09 7.15
N ILE A 293 -13.73 -10.21 8.20
CA ILE A 293 -12.95 -11.43 8.48
C ILE A 293 -13.89 -12.59 8.82
N ARG A 294 -14.85 -12.40 9.73
CA ARG A 294 -15.81 -13.44 10.13
C ARG A 294 -16.60 -13.98 8.95
N THR A 295 -17.08 -13.10 8.07
CA THR A 295 -17.89 -13.48 6.90
C THR A 295 -17.07 -14.10 5.76
N ALA A 296 -15.74 -13.92 5.76
CA ALA A 296 -14.87 -14.69 4.88
C ALA A 296 -14.84 -16.16 5.32
N TYR A 297 -14.61 -16.42 6.62
CA TYR A 297 -14.55 -17.76 7.23
C TYR A 297 -15.91 -18.46 7.37
N ASP A 298 -16.95 -17.72 7.78
CA ASP A 298 -18.31 -18.20 7.96
C ASP A 298 -19.28 -17.36 7.11
N PRO A 299 -19.48 -17.75 5.84
CA PRO A 299 -20.34 -17.02 4.91
C PRO A 299 -21.80 -16.89 5.35
N GLN A 300 -22.33 -17.93 6.00
CA GLN A 300 -23.71 -17.95 6.46
C GLN A 300 -23.96 -17.00 7.65
N SER A 301 -22.91 -16.50 8.31
CA SER A 301 -23.05 -15.52 9.39
C SER A 301 -23.48 -14.14 8.92
N LEU A 302 -23.29 -13.79 7.63
CA LEU A 302 -23.50 -12.42 7.13
C LEU A 302 -24.88 -11.86 7.47
N SER A 303 -25.94 -12.60 7.12
CA SER A 303 -27.32 -12.13 7.31
C SER A 303 -27.62 -11.88 8.79
N ARG A 304 -27.15 -12.78 9.67
CA ARG A 304 -27.28 -12.60 11.12
C ARG A 304 -26.52 -11.38 11.60
N LEU A 305 -25.26 -11.20 11.19
CA LEU A 305 -24.45 -10.04 11.60
C LEU A 305 -25.05 -8.70 11.11
N GLN A 306 -25.68 -8.68 9.93
CA GLN A 306 -26.36 -7.50 9.41
C GLN A 306 -27.66 -7.19 10.15
N GLN A 307 -28.42 -8.23 10.55
CA GLN A 307 -29.71 -8.06 11.23
C GLN A 307 -29.57 -7.33 12.57
N TRP A 308 -28.48 -7.58 13.30
CA TRP A 308 -28.24 -7.00 14.62
C TRP A 308 -27.43 -5.70 14.59
N SER A 309 -27.05 -5.19 13.41
CA SER A 309 -26.36 -3.91 13.27
C SER A 309 -27.34 -2.76 13.09
N GLU A 310 -27.13 -1.68 13.84
CA GLU A 310 -27.87 -0.43 13.71
C GLU A 310 -27.66 0.24 12.34
N THR A 311 -26.50 0.03 11.72
CA THR A 311 -26.17 0.59 10.40
C THR A 311 -26.61 -0.31 9.24
N GLY A 312 -27.14 -1.50 9.55
CA GLY A 312 -27.48 -2.55 8.58
C GLY A 312 -26.26 -3.20 7.92
N ARG A 313 -25.04 -2.86 8.35
CA ARG A 313 -23.79 -3.45 7.88
C ARG A 313 -23.35 -4.56 8.83
N ALA A 314 -22.68 -5.59 8.32
CA ALA A 314 -22.19 -6.63 9.20
C ALA A 314 -21.16 -6.06 10.19
N GLU A 315 -21.40 -6.27 11.48
CA GLU A 315 -20.52 -5.88 12.58
C GLU A 315 -20.33 -7.09 13.51
N ALA A 316 -19.09 -7.29 13.98
CA ALA A 316 -18.75 -8.38 14.89
C ALA A 316 -17.78 -7.90 15.96
N HIS A 317 -17.77 -8.51 17.13
CA HIS A 317 -16.73 -8.21 18.12
C HIS A 317 -15.36 -8.70 17.58
N PRO A 318 -14.25 -7.95 17.74
CA PRO A 318 -12.93 -8.37 17.23
C PRO A 318 -12.49 -9.76 17.70
N GLU A 319 -12.87 -10.16 18.92
CA GLU A 319 -12.57 -11.48 19.45
C GLU A 319 -13.32 -12.61 18.72
N ALA A 320 -14.48 -12.32 18.12
CA ALA A 320 -15.28 -13.27 17.34
C ALA A 320 -14.96 -13.24 15.83
N ALA A 321 -13.87 -12.59 15.42
CA ALA A 321 -13.54 -12.42 14.00
C ALA A 321 -13.11 -13.73 13.31
N GLY A 322 -12.46 -14.64 14.04
CA GLY A 322 -11.98 -15.90 13.49
C GLY A 322 -13.06 -16.98 13.32
N PRO A 323 -12.71 -18.10 12.66
CA PRO A 323 -13.57 -19.28 12.61
C PRO A 323 -13.66 -19.95 13.99
N VAL A 324 -14.73 -20.71 14.23
CA VAL A 324 -14.82 -21.60 15.39
C VAL A 324 -14.01 -22.88 15.13
N VAL A 325 -14.10 -23.40 13.91
CA VAL A 325 -13.37 -24.58 13.45
C VAL A 325 -12.70 -24.29 12.12
N GLN A 326 -11.44 -24.72 12.02
CA GLN A 326 -10.71 -24.79 10.75
C GLN A 326 -10.08 -26.18 10.62
N VAL A 327 -10.28 -26.80 9.46
CA VAL A 327 -9.64 -28.07 9.07
C VAL A 327 -8.93 -27.84 7.75
N GLU A 328 -7.64 -28.15 7.72
CA GLU A 328 -6.82 -28.11 6.50
C GLU A 328 -6.84 -29.48 5.81
N GLU A 329 -7.06 -29.45 4.50
CA GLU A 329 -6.87 -30.58 3.61
C GLU A 329 -5.82 -30.21 2.55
N ALA A 330 -5.40 -31.20 1.74
CA ALA A 330 -4.34 -31.00 0.77
C ALA A 330 -4.68 -29.90 -0.26
N ASP A 331 -5.92 -29.83 -0.73
CA ASP A 331 -6.32 -28.92 -1.80
C ASP A 331 -7.30 -27.83 -1.32
N ARG A 332 -7.88 -27.95 -0.12
CA ARG A 332 -8.88 -27.01 0.42
C ARG A 332 -8.71 -26.76 1.91
N VAL A 333 -9.39 -25.73 2.38
CA VAL A 333 -9.57 -25.46 3.82
C VAL A 333 -11.06 -25.39 4.14
N ILE A 334 -11.48 -26.11 5.18
CA ILE A 334 -12.86 -26.16 5.65
C ILE A 334 -12.96 -25.28 6.89
N THR A 335 -13.90 -24.34 6.89
CA THR A 335 -14.14 -23.42 8.01
C THR A 335 -15.62 -23.27 8.25
N ASP A 336 -16.06 -23.37 9.50
CA ASP A 336 -17.46 -23.20 9.94
C ASP A 336 -18.52 -23.69 8.92
N SER A 337 -19.08 -22.79 8.10
CA SER A 337 -20.15 -23.10 7.13
C SER A 337 -19.70 -23.30 5.68
N ALA A 338 -18.41 -23.26 5.39
CA ALA A 338 -17.89 -23.29 4.02
C ALA A 338 -16.57 -24.06 3.85
N ARG A 339 -16.31 -24.40 2.59
CA ARG A 339 -15.09 -25.02 2.11
C ARG A 339 -14.49 -24.10 1.08
N HIS A 340 -13.18 -23.92 1.14
CA HIS A 340 -12.48 -22.90 0.39
C HIS A 340 -11.30 -23.50 -0.37
N ALA A 341 -11.15 -23.07 -1.63
CA ALA A 341 -10.00 -23.38 -2.45
C ALA A 341 -9.37 -22.06 -2.93
N THR A 342 -8.09 -21.86 -2.63
CA THR A 342 -7.33 -20.68 -3.05
C THR A 342 -6.36 -21.03 -4.17
N TYR A 343 -6.38 -20.18 -5.18
CA TYR A 343 -5.52 -20.20 -6.36
C TYR A 343 -4.59 -19.00 -6.35
N TRP A 344 -3.37 -19.19 -6.84
CA TRP A 344 -2.52 -18.11 -7.31
C TRP A 344 -2.76 -17.84 -8.80
N VAL A 345 -2.52 -16.60 -9.24
CA VAL A 345 -2.41 -16.28 -10.66
C VAL A 345 -0.97 -16.54 -11.07
N GLU A 346 -0.73 -17.63 -11.80
CA GLU A 346 0.60 -18.01 -12.28
C GLU A 346 1.04 -17.10 -13.43
N ASN A 347 0.15 -16.90 -14.40
CA ASN A 347 0.38 -16.02 -15.53
C ASN A 347 -0.81 -15.08 -15.75
N TRP A 348 -0.48 -13.81 -15.93
CA TRP A 348 -1.40 -12.81 -16.47
C TRP A 348 -1.45 -12.92 -18.02
N PRO A 349 -2.44 -12.29 -18.69
CA PRO A 349 -2.54 -12.34 -20.15
C PRO A 349 -1.24 -11.92 -20.83
N ARG A 350 -0.74 -12.79 -21.72
CA ARG A 350 0.50 -12.56 -22.49
C ARG A 350 0.27 -11.79 -23.79
N THR A 351 -0.99 -11.52 -24.13
CA THR A 351 -1.40 -10.74 -25.30
C THR A 351 -2.01 -9.42 -24.86
N GLU A 352 -2.07 -8.44 -25.76
CA GLU A 352 -2.72 -7.17 -25.48
C GLU A 352 -4.24 -7.38 -25.31
N THR A 353 -4.71 -7.26 -24.07
CA THR A 353 -6.13 -7.37 -23.72
C THR A 353 -6.71 -6.01 -23.32
N SER A 354 -8.03 -5.88 -23.38
CA SER A 354 -8.70 -4.69 -22.84
C SER A 354 -8.48 -4.56 -21.33
N ALA A 355 -8.60 -3.34 -20.81
CA ALA A 355 -8.48 -3.07 -19.37
C ALA A 355 -9.52 -3.81 -18.51
N GLY A 356 -10.58 -4.33 -19.13
CA GLY A 356 -11.66 -5.08 -18.48
C GLY A 356 -11.52 -6.60 -18.59
N PHE A 357 -10.36 -7.15 -18.93
CA PHE A 357 -10.19 -8.60 -19.19
C PHE A 357 -10.66 -9.51 -18.03
N LEU A 358 -10.57 -9.04 -16.78
CA LEU A 358 -11.03 -9.78 -15.60
C LEU A 358 -12.57 -9.82 -15.44
N HIS A 359 -13.33 -9.09 -16.27
CA HIS A 359 -14.78 -8.99 -16.13
C HIS A 359 -15.46 -10.37 -16.14
N GLY A 360 -15.09 -11.25 -17.07
CA GLY A 360 -15.67 -12.60 -17.16
C GLY A 360 -15.40 -13.44 -15.91
N LEU A 361 -14.19 -13.33 -15.35
CA LEU A 361 -13.83 -14.02 -14.11
C LEU A 361 -14.58 -13.41 -12.91
N MET A 362 -14.68 -12.09 -12.86
CA MET A 362 -15.32 -11.37 -11.75
C MET A 362 -16.84 -11.61 -11.68
N PHE A 363 -17.52 -11.61 -12.81
CA PHE A 363 -18.99 -11.74 -12.82
C PHE A 363 -19.47 -13.16 -13.13
N THR A 364 -18.65 -14.17 -12.78
CA THR A 364 -19.02 -15.58 -12.88
C THR A 364 -20.25 -15.88 -12.02
N ALA A 365 -21.38 -16.21 -12.65
CA ALA A 365 -22.64 -16.43 -11.97
C ALA A 365 -22.61 -17.69 -11.07
N GLY A 366 -23.27 -17.62 -9.91
CA GLY A 366 -23.41 -18.76 -9.00
C GLY A 366 -22.14 -19.17 -8.25
N VAL A 367 -21.00 -18.50 -8.49
CA VAL A 367 -19.74 -18.80 -7.81
C VAL A 367 -19.43 -17.73 -6.79
N ARG A 368 -19.31 -18.15 -5.52
CA ARG A 368 -18.81 -17.28 -4.47
C ARG A 368 -17.28 -17.28 -4.45
N ARG A 369 -16.72 -16.10 -4.66
CA ARG A 369 -15.30 -15.86 -4.78
C ARG A 369 -14.82 -14.58 -4.10
N SER A 370 -13.53 -14.54 -3.81
CA SER A 370 -12.78 -13.35 -3.40
C SER A 370 -11.50 -13.25 -4.21
N LEU A 371 -11.31 -12.14 -4.92
CA LEU A 371 -10.10 -11.84 -5.70
C LEU A 371 -9.30 -10.75 -4.97
N SER A 372 -8.04 -11.04 -4.68
CA SER A 372 -7.09 -10.09 -4.12
C SER A 372 -5.97 -9.78 -5.11
N LEU A 373 -5.79 -8.50 -5.40
CA LEU A 373 -4.62 -7.97 -6.09
C LEU A 373 -3.71 -7.28 -5.07
N ILE A 374 -2.55 -7.87 -4.80
CA ILE A 374 -1.59 -7.37 -3.82
C ILE A 374 -0.44 -6.71 -4.58
N TYR A 375 -0.25 -5.42 -4.33
CA TYR A 375 0.81 -4.59 -4.90
C TYR A 375 1.86 -4.32 -3.84
N VAL A 376 3.08 -4.80 -4.05
CA VAL A 376 4.23 -4.55 -3.18
C VAL A 376 5.11 -3.49 -3.85
N PRO A 377 5.12 -2.25 -3.33
CA PRO A 377 5.87 -1.17 -3.97
C PRO A 377 7.38 -1.37 -3.84
N LYS A 378 8.10 -1.21 -4.95
CA LYS A 378 9.56 -1.19 -4.97
C LYS A 378 10.09 0.24 -4.93
N THR A 379 11.20 0.44 -4.22
CA THR A 379 11.95 1.70 -4.34
C THR A 379 12.63 1.74 -5.71
N LEU A 380 12.80 2.96 -6.26
CA LEU A 380 13.45 3.13 -7.58
C LEU A 380 14.83 2.46 -7.62
N GLU A 381 15.62 2.58 -6.56
CA GLU A 381 16.93 1.95 -6.49
C GLU A 381 16.86 0.42 -6.47
N ALA A 382 15.91 -0.15 -5.72
CA ALA A 382 15.72 -1.60 -5.67
C ALA A 382 15.25 -2.15 -7.03
N ALA A 383 14.29 -1.47 -7.67
CA ALA A 383 13.79 -1.83 -8.99
C ALA A 383 14.88 -1.76 -10.07
N LEU A 384 15.69 -0.69 -10.10
CA LEU A 384 16.81 -0.60 -11.05
C LEU A 384 17.84 -1.71 -10.83
N ARG A 385 18.18 -2.03 -9.56
CA ARG A 385 19.10 -3.14 -9.26
C ARG A 385 18.53 -4.50 -9.70
N ASP A 386 17.24 -4.72 -9.50
CA ASP A 386 16.53 -5.93 -9.93
C ASP A 386 16.59 -6.11 -11.46
N VAL A 387 16.30 -5.04 -12.20
CA VAL A 387 16.40 -5.02 -13.67
C VAL A 387 17.84 -5.25 -14.15
N GLN A 388 18.85 -4.62 -13.54
CA GLN A 388 20.24 -4.88 -13.92
C GLN A 388 20.64 -6.33 -13.63
N ARG A 389 20.22 -6.90 -12.50
CA ARG A 389 20.49 -8.30 -12.15
C ARG A 389 19.85 -9.26 -13.16
N THR A 390 18.61 -9.01 -13.55
CA THR A 390 17.88 -9.80 -14.54
C THR A 390 18.61 -9.78 -15.89
N LYS A 391 18.93 -8.58 -16.40
CA LYS A 391 19.69 -8.42 -17.66
C LYS A 391 21.06 -9.11 -17.61
N ALA A 392 21.77 -8.98 -16.50
CA ALA A 392 23.08 -9.62 -16.32
C ALA A 392 22.97 -11.16 -16.35
N THR A 393 21.91 -11.72 -15.77
CA THR A 393 21.64 -13.16 -15.76
C THR A 393 21.35 -13.66 -17.18
N ILE A 394 20.44 -13.00 -17.91
CA ILE A 394 20.12 -13.34 -19.31
C ILE A 394 21.38 -13.31 -20.20
N ILE A 395 22.21 -12.28 -20.07
CA ILE A 395 23.46 -12.15 -20.83
C ILE A 395 24.47 -13.26 -20.46
N ALA A 396 24.57 -13.61 -19.18
CA ALA A 396 25.45 -14.67 -18.72
C ALA A 396 25.03 -16.03 -19.30
N ASP A 397 23.74 -16.35 -19.22
CA ASP A 397 23.17 -17.61 -19.72
C ASP A 397 23.31 -17.72 -21.25
N ALA A 398 23.05 -16.62 -21.98
CA ALA A 398 23.28 -16.57 -23.43
C ALA A 398 24.76 -16.80 -23.79
N ASN A 399 25.70 -16.23 -23.04
CA ASN A 399 27.13 -16.46 -23.26
C ASN A 399 27.54 -17.91 -22.98
N GLU A 400 26.98 -18.54 -21.96
CA GLU A 400 27.21 -19.96 -21.66
C GLU A 400 26.68 -20.86 -22.76
N ARG A 401 25.48 -20.59 -23.28
CA ARG A 401 24.89 -21.34 -24.41
C ARG A 401 25.70 -21.19 -25.69
N ARG A 402 26.15 -19.98 -26.03
CA ARG A 402 27.05 -19.77 -27.17
C ARG A 402 28.36 -20.53 -27.03
N ARG A 403 28.95 -20.60 -25.84
CA ARG A 403 30.14 -21.42 -25.57
C ARG A 403 29.88 -22.91 -25.79
N ARG A 404 28.66 -23.38 -25.51
CA ARG A 404 28.21 -24.77 -25.73
C ARG A 404 27.74 -25.03 -27.17
N GLY A 405 27.79 -24.05 -28.06
CA GLY A 405 27.30 -24.17 -29.45
C GLY A 405 25.77 -24.30 -29.56
N MET A 406 25.04 -23.91 -28.51
CA MET A 406 23.58 -23.90 -28.51
C MET A 406 23.04 -22.62 -29.16
N VAL A 407 21.88 -22.73 -29.81
CA VAL A 407 21.18 -21.59 -30.42
C VAL A 407 20.52 -20.73 -29.32
N ASP A 408 20.53 -19.41 -29.51
CA ASP A 408 19.86 -18.47 -28.60
C ASP A 408 18.33 -18.68 -28.63
N SER A 409 17.69 -18.58 -27.46
CA SER A 409 16.24 -18.77 -27.30
C SER A 409 15.49 -17.47 -27.63
N GLU A 410 14.42 -17.54 -28.42
CA GLU A 410 13.54 -16.39 -28.68
C GLU A 410 12.91 -15.85 -27.38
N ALA A 411 12.64 -16.73 -26.40
CA ALA A 411 12.10 -16.32 -25.10
C ALA A 411 13.05 -15.35 -24.37
N ASP A 412 14.35 -15.59 -24.41
CA ASP A 412 15.36 -14.74 -23.78
C ASP A 412 15.45 -13.38 -24.46
N THR A 413 15.28 -13.34 -25.78
CA THR A 413 15.26 -12.08 -26.55
C THR A 413 14.07 -11.22 -26.13
N ILE A 414 12.90 -11.84 -25.95
CA ILE A 414 11.69 -11.17 -25.46
C ILE A 414 11.91 -10.70 -24.01
N GLU A 415 12.39 -11.56 -23.12
CA GLU A 415 12.65 -11.23 -21.72
C GLU A 415 13.64 -10.06 -21.57
N TYR A 416 14.69 -10.04 -22.39
CA TYR A 416 15.64 -8.93 -22.43
C TYR A 416 15.01 -7.63 -22.94
N ALA A 417 14.13 -7.71 -23.94
CA ALA A 417 13.38 -6.56 -24.45
C ALA A 417 12.43 -6.00 -23.39
N ASP A 418 11.76 -6.86 -22.63
CA ASP A 418 10.87 -6.48 -21.52
C ASP A 418 11.65 -5.82 -20.38
N ALA A 419 12.79 -6.39 -20.00
CA ALA A 419 13.68 -5.79 -19.00
C ALA A 419 14.17 -4.39 -19.42
N LYS A 420 14.46 -4.18 -20.71
CA LYS A 420 14.82 -2.88 -21.27
C LYS A 420 13.65 -1.89 -21.26
N THR A 421 12.43 -2.37 -21.50
CA THR A 421 11.21 -1.55 -21.41
C THR A 421 10.95 -1.13 -19.97
N ARG A 422 11.05 -2.05 -19.01
CA ARG A 422 10.96 -1.79 -17.57
C ARG A 422 12.01 -0.77 -17.11
N GLU A 423 13.26 -0.89 -17.56
CA GLU A 423 14.33 0.09 -17.29
C GLU A 423 13.97 1.50 -17.78
N ARG A 424 13.47 1.62 -19.03
CA ARG A 424 13.04 2.89 -19.60
C ARG A 424 11.88 3.52 -18.81
N GLN A 425 10.90 2.71 -18.41
CA GLN A 425 9.77 3.18 -17.61
C GLN A 425 10.22 3.70 -16.24
N LEU A 426 11.13 3.00 -15.58
CA LEU A 426 11.74 3.45 -14.32
C LEU A 426 12.49 4.78 -14.48
N ILE A 427 13.28 4.93 -15.55
CA ILE A 427 14.00 6.18 -15.86
C ILE A 427 13.02 7.33 -16.16
N ALA A 428 11.90 7.03 -16.82
CA ALA A 428 10.83 7.99 -17.09
C ALA A 428 10.03 8.40 -15.83
N GLY A 429 10.33 7.79 -14.67
CA GLY A 429 9.72 8.13 -13.38
C GLY A 429 8.46 7.32 -13.05
N HIS A 430 8.15 6.27 -13.81
CA HIS A 430 7.17 5.28 -13.38
C HIS A 430 7.70 4.53 -12.16
N ALA A 431 6.79 4.14 -11.28
CA ALA A 431 7.14 3.25 -10.19
C ALA A 431 6.91 1.81 -10.59
N ASP A 432 7.61 0.94 -9.88
CA ASP A 432 7.57 -0.49 -10.08
C ASP A 432 6.96 -1.15 -8.85
N VAL A 433 6.08 -2.10 -9.09
CA VAL A 433 5.28 -2.78 -8.08
C VAL A 433 5.25 -4.26 -8.41
N ASP A 434 5.55 -5.11 -7.44
CA ASP A 434 5.31 -6.54 -7.61
C ASP A 434 3.81 -6.79 -7.42
N LEU A 435 3.19 -7.43 -8.41
CA LEU A 435 1.76 -7.75 -8.40
C LEU A 435 1.57 -9.25 -8.15
N THR A 436 0.78 -9.56 -7.13
CA THR A 436 0.32 -10.92 -6.85
C THR A 436 -1.20 -10.97 -6.95
N GLY A 437 -1.72 -11.91 -7.74
CA GLY A 437 -3.16 -12.19 -7.84
C GLY A 437 -3.48 -13.47 -7.07
N LEU A 438 -4.47 -13.41 -6.19
CA LEU A 438 -4.98 -14.58 -5.47
C LEU A 438 -6.49 -14.65 -5.58
N LEU A 439 -7.03 -15.84 -5.82
CA LEU A 439 -8.47 -16.07 -5.96
C LEU A 439 -8.91 -17.19 -5.02
N THR A 440 -9.82 -16.89 -4.11
CA THR A 440 -10.45 -17.89 -3.25
C THR A 440 -11.86 -18.17 -3.72
N VAL A 441 -12.18 -19.43 -3.98
CA VAL A 441 -13.54 -19.93 -4.24
C VAL A 441 -14.09 -20.53 -2.95
N SER A 442 -15.37 -20.29 -2.65
CA SER A 442 -16.02 -20.77 -1.42
C SER A 442 -17.36 -21.42 -1.74
N ALA A 443 -17.64 -22.57 -1.14
CA ALA A 443 -18.91 -23.28 -1.32
C ALA A 443 -19.34 -24.03 -0.04
N PRO A 444 -20.64 -24.35 0.13
CA PRO A 444 -21.13 -24.99 1.35
C PRO A 444 -20.85 -26.49 1.43
N THR A 445 -20.57 -27.14 0.29
CA THR A 445 -20.31 -28.59 0.18
C THR A 445 -19.13 -28.85 -0.75
N ASP A 446 -18.51 -30.03 -0.66
CA ASP A 446 -17.34 -30.39 -1.49
C ASP A 446 -17.72 -30.47 -2.96
N ALA A 447 -18.84 -31.12 -3.28
CA ALA A 447 -19.36 -31.18 -4.65
C ALA A 447 -19.65 -29.79 -5.23
N ALA A 448 -20.18 -28.87 -4.42
CA ALA A 448 -20.41 -27.49 -4.86
C ALA A 448 -19.10 -26.71 -5.03
N LEU A 449 -18.08 -26.98 -4.20
CA LEU A 449 -16.76 -26.38 -4.33
C LEU A 449 -16.10 -26.83 -5.63
N ASP A 450 -16.10 -28.14 -5.91
CA ASP A 450 -15.48 -28.70 -7.11
C ASP A 450 -16.14 -28.16 -8.38
N ALA A 451 -17.47 -28.05 -8.40
CA ALA A 451 -18.21 -27.45 -9.51
C ALA A 451 -17.90 -25.94 -9.68
N ALA A 452 -17.82 -25.19 -8.59
CA ALA A 452 -17.48 -23.77 -8.61
C ALA A 452 -16.03 -23.53 -9.07
N CYS A 453 -15.10 -24.37 -8.63
CA CYS A 453 -13.70 -24.37 -9.07
C CYS A 453 -13.59 -24.61 -10.58
N ALA A 454 -14.24 -25.64 -11.11
CA ALA A 454 -14.24 -25.92 -12.56
C ALA A 454 -14.82 -24.76 -13.39
N THR A 455 -15.86 -24.11 -12.88
CA THR A 455 -16.46 -22.92 -13.51
C THR A 455 -15.49 -21.75 -13.54
N ILE A 456 -14.78 -21.52 -12.42
CA ILE A 456 -13.77 -20.45 -12.29
C ILE A 456 -12.55 -20.70 -13.17
N GLU A 457 -12.07 -21.93 -13.25
CA GLU A 457 -10.96 -22.31 -14.13
C GLU A 457 -11.31 -22.07 -15.60
N THR A 458 -12.55 -22.41 -16.00
CA THR A 458 -13.07 -22.12 -17.35
C THR A 458 -13.14 -20.62 -17.62
N ALA A 459 -13.63 -19.83 -16.66
CA ALA A 459 -13.72 -18.37 -16.76
C ALA A 459 -12.31 -17.73 -16.82
N ALA A 460 -11.35 -18.25 -16.07
CA ALA A 460 -9.97 -17.78 -16.08
C ALA A 460 -9.28 -18.05 -17.42
N GLY A 461 -9.46 -19.24 -18.01
CA GLY A 461 -8.97 -19.55 -19.35
C GLY A 461 -9.53 -18.60 -20.41
N SER A 462 -10.82 -18.25 -20.30
CA SER A 462 -11.46 -17.26 -21.20
C SER A 462 -10.90 -15.84 -21.02
N ALA A 463 -10.44 -15.50 -19.81
CA ALA A 463 -9.76 -14.25 -19.49
C ALA A 463 -8.24 -14.29 -19.78
N GLN A 464 -7.71 -15.39 -20.32
CA GLN A 464 -6.27 -15.64 -20.52
C GLN A 464 -5.45 -15.54 -19.24
N VAL A 465 -6.02 -15.96 -18.12
CA VAL A 465 -5.37 -16.00 -16.81
C VAL A 465 -5.12 -17.47 -16.45
N ASP A 466 -3.87 -17.81 -16.18
CA ASP A 466 -3.52 -19.15 -15.70
C ASP A 466 -3.64 -19.18 -14.18
N LEU A 467 -4.60 -19.96 -13.68
CA LEU A 467 -4.77 -20.20 -12.26
C LEU A 467 -4.10 -21.51 -11.87
N ARG A 468 -3.45 -21.50 -10.72
CA ARG A 468 -2.93 -22.72 -10.11
C ARG A 468 -3.27 -22.77 -8.63
N ARG A 469 -3.81 -23.91 -8.22
CA ARG A 469 -4.24 -24.15 -6.85
C ARG A 469 -3.02 -24.25 -5.93
N LEU A 470 -3.12 -23.64 -4.75
CA LEU A 470 -2.05 -23.64 -3.76
C LEU A 470 -2.17 -24.84 -2.81
N ASP A 471 -1.83 -26.02 -3.31
CA ASP A 471 -1.94 -27.25 -2.52
C ASP A 471 -1.00 -27.23 -1.29
N PHE A 472 -1.46 -27.80 -0.18
CA PHE A 472 -0.80 -27.88 1.13
C PHE A 472 -0.47 -26.53 1.78
N GLN A 473 -1.09 -25.45 1.31
CA GLN A 473 -0.88 -24.09 1.82
C GLN A 473 -2.20 -23.31 1.94
N GLN A 474 -3.33 -24.02 1.91
CA GLN A 474 -4.67 -23.43 1.80
C GLN A 474 -5.03 -22.48 2.95
N PRO A 475 -4.71 -22.76 4.23
CA PRO A 475 -4.93 -21.83 5.32
C PRO A 475 -4.25 -20.46 5.17
N ASP A 476 -2.96 -20.46 4.83
CA ASP A 476 -2.18 -19.22 4.68
C ASP A 476 -2.56 -18.50 3.38
N ALA A 477 -2.85 -19.26 2.32
CA ALA A 477 -3.37 -18.74 1.06
C ALA A 477 -4.73 -18.07 1.25
N PHE A 478 -5.67 -18.73 1.93
CA PHE A 478 -6.97 -18.18 2.27
C PHE A 478 -6.84 -16.89 3.08
N THR A 479 -5.99 -16.90 4.12
CA THR A 479 -5.73 -15.74 4.98
C THR A 479 -5.21 -14.55 4.18
N THR A 480 -4.38 -14.79 3.17
CA THR A 480 -3.80 -13.74 2.33
C THR A 480 -4.74 -13.27 1.23
N ALA A 481 -5.55 -14.18 0.68
CA ALA A 481 -6.42 -13.93 -0.46
C ALA A 481 -7.82 -13.40 -0.07
N ALA A 482 -8.43 -13.93 0.98
CA ALA A 482 -9.82 -13.65 1.34
C ALA A 482 -9.96 -12.59 2.45
N LEU A 483 -8.91 -12.35 3.25
CA LEU A 483 -8.95 -11.37 4.34
C LEU A 483 -8.29 -10.04 3.92
N PRO A 484 -8.82 -8.89 4.37
CA PRO A 484 -8.30 -7.57 4.03
C PRO A 484 -7.09 -7.20 4.92
N LEU A 485 -6.01 -7.99 4.86
CA LEU A 485 -4.85 -7.86 5.75
C LEU A 485 -3.57 -7.37 5.05
N ALA A 486 -3.57 -7.29 3.71
CA ALA A 486 -2.44 -6.93 2.87
C ALA A 486 -1.14 -7.67 3.25
N ARG A 487 -1.24 -8.99 3.46
CA ARG A 487 -0.10 -9.85 3.77
C ARG A 487 0.64 -10.22 2.48
N ILE A 488 1.95 -10.37 2.57
CA ILE A 488 2.85 -10.64 1.43
C ILE A 488 3.42 -12.06 1.49
N ALA A 489 2.98 -12.88 2.46
CA ALA A 489 3.56 -14.22 2.63
C ALA A 489 2.68 -15.25 1.94
N LEU A 490 3.16 -15.71 0.80
CA LEU A 490 3.00 -17.05 0.28
C LEU A 490 4.36 -17.52 -0.21
#